data_AF-A0A2T7EDF3-F1
#
_entry.id   AF-A0A2T7EDF3-F1
#
_cell.length_a   1.000
_cell.length_b   1.000
_cell.length_c   1.000
_cell.angle_alpha   90.00
_cell.angle_beta   90.00
_cell.angle_gamma   90.00
#
_symmetry.space_group_name_H-M   'P 1'
#
loop_
_entity.id
_entity.type
_entity.pdbx_description
1 polymer ?
#
loop_
_entity_poly.entity_id
_entity_poly.type
_entity_poly.pdbx_seq_one_letter_code
_entity_poly.pdbx_strand_id
1 'polypeptide(L)'
;MGKARLLLALSLVVVLLLVETTAPHGQAHAIDCGASCSYRCSKSGRPKMCLRACNTCCQRCGCVPPGTSGNEDVCPCYANMTTKNGKHKCP
;
A
#
# COMPACT_ATOMS: atom_id res chain seq x y z
N MET A 1 -39.58 6.11 20.96
CA MET A 1 -38.91 4.96 20.29
C MET A 1 -38.11 5.35 19.04
N GLY A 2 -38.51 6.34 18.24
CA GLY A 2 -37.81 6.70 16.99
C GLY A 2 -36.43 7.34 17.14
N LYS A 3 -36.23 8.22 18.13
CA LYS A 3 -34.95 8.93 18.35
C LYS A 3 -33.80 7.97 18.69
N ALA A 4 -34.06 6.95 19.51
CA ALA A 4 -33.06 5.94 19.86
C ALA A 4 -32.64 5.08 18.65
N ARG A 5 -33.60 4.72 17.78
CA ARG A 5 -33.31 3.98 16.54
C ARG A 5 -32.51 4.81 15.54
N LEU A 6 -32.81 6.10 15.43
CA LEU A 6 -32.08 7.03 14.56
C LEU A 6 -30.64 7.25 15.03
N LEU A 7 -30.44 7.41 16.35
CA LEU A 7 -29.10 7.53 16.94
C LEU A 7 -28.27 6.26 16.76
N LEU A 8 -28.89 5.08 16.94
CA LEU A 8 -28.23 3.79 16.69
C LEU A 8 -27.81 3.65 15.23
N ALA A 9 -28.69 4.00 14.27
CA ALA A 9 -28.37 3.97 12.85
C ALA A 9 -27.23 4.93 12.49
N LEU A 10 -27.25 6.17 13.00
CA LEU A 10 -26.17 7.15 12.79
C LEU A 10 -24.84 6.65 13.36
N SER A 11 -24.85 6.10 14.57
CA SER A 11 -23.64 5.55 15.18
C SER A 11 -23.06 4.37 14.41
N LEU A 12 -23.91 3.49 13.86
CA LEU A 12 -23.49 2.35 13.05
C LEU A 12 -22.84 2.79 11.73
N VAL A 13 -23.44 3.79 11.06
CA VAL A 13 -22.88 4.38 9.82
C VAL A 13 -21.53 5.06 10.08
N VAL A 14 -21.40 5.78 11.19
CA VAL A 14 -20.12 6.38 11.59
C VAL A 14 -19.07 5.30 11.87
N VAL A 15 -19.41 4.24 12.60
CA VAL A 15 -18.47 3.12 12.87
C VAL A 15 -18.03 2.42 11.58
N LEU A 16 -18.93 2.19 10.63
CA LEU A 16 -18.59 1.59 9.32
C LEU A 16 -17.59 2.45 8.52
N LEU A 17 -17.79 3.78 8.50
CA LEU A 17 -16.87 4.71 7.83
C LEU A 17 -15.49 4.77 8.49
N LEU A 18 -15.40 4.59 9.82
CA LEU A 18 -14.11 4.53 10.52
C LEU A 18 -13.31 3.25 10.21
N VAL A 19 -13.97 2.12 9.93
CA VAL A 19 -13.30 0.83 9.64
C VAL A 19 -12.50 0.89 8.33
N GLU A 20 -12.98 1.59 7.29
CA GLU A 20 -12.26 1.73 6.03
C GLU A 20 -10.94 2.51 6.17
N THR A 21 -10.89 3.46 7.12
CA THR A 21 -9.71 4.31 7.35
C THR A 21 -8.64 3.69 8.24
N THR A 22 -8.98 2.61 8.95
CA THR A 22 -8.12 2.00 9.97
C THR A 22 -7.55 0.65 9.56
N ALA A 23 -7.84 0.15 8.35
CA ALA A 23 -7.18 -1.04 7.82
C ALA A 23 -5.66 -0.82 7.88
N PRO A 24 -4.94 -1.52 8.78
CA PRO A 24 -3.50 -1.35 8.91
C PRO A 24 -2.88 -2.00 7.67
N HIS A 25 -2.61 -1.19 6.65
CA HIS A 25 -1.80 -1.58 5.51
C HIS A 25 -0.34 -1.66 5.98
N GLY A 26 0.02 -2.85 6.45
CA GLY A 26 1.33 -3.11 7.05
C GLY A 26 1.17 -3.59 8.48
N GLN A 27 0.64 -4.81 8.65
CA GLN A 27 0.96 -5.57 9.85
C GLN A 27 2.48 -5.55 10.00
N ALA A 28 2.95 -5.22 11.20
CA ALA A 28 4.36 -5.19 11.59
C ALA A 28 4.98 -6.60 11.65
N HIS A 29 4.78 -7.40 10.60
CA HIS A 29 5.69 -8.44 10.23
C HIS A 29 6.78 -7.76 9.40
N ALA A 30 8.05 -7.92 9.78
CA ALA A 30 9.15 -7.40 9.00
C ALA A 30 9.08 -8.02 7.59
N ILE A 31 8.63 -7.26 6.59
CA ILE A 31 8.65 -7.69 5.20
C ILE A 31 10.10 -7.84 4.76
N ASP A 32 10.44 -8.96 4.13
CA ASP A 32 11.72 -9.09 3.44
C ASP A 32 11.63 -8.31 2.11
N CYS A 33 12.05 -7.04 2.17
CA CYS A 33 12.15 -6.19 0.98
C CYS A 33 13.10 -6.77 -0.06
N GLY A 34 14.16 -7.47 0.34
CA GLY A 34 15.14 -8.05 -0.57
C GLY A 34 14.50 -9.13 -1.45
N ALA A 35 13.88 -10.13 -0.83
CA ALA A 35 13.20 -11.21 -1.54
C ALA A 35 12.03 -10.68 -2.38
N SER A 36 11.18 -9.82 -1.80
CA SER A 36 9.99 -9.28 -2.46
C SER A 36 10.35 -8.43 -3.69
N CYS A 37 11.33 -7.53 -3.55
CA CYS A 37 11.78 -6.72 -4.68
C CYS A 37 12.56 -7.52 -5.73
N SER A 38 13.26 -8.59 -5.33
CA SER A 38 13.90 -9.52 -6.28
C SER A 38 12.86 -10.15 -7.21
N TYR A 39 11.75 -10.63 -6.65
CA TYR A 39 10.65 -11.17 -7.46
C TYR A 39 9.99 -10.08 -8.32
N ARG A 40 9.60 -8.95 -7.73
CA ARG A 40 8.96 -7.82 -8.44
C ARG A 40 9.78 -7.37 -9.66
N CYS A 41 11.10 -7.32 -9.53
CA CYS A 41 12.01 -6.85 -10.57
C CYS A 41 12.54 -7.94 -11.50
N SER A 42 12.13 -9.20 -11.33
CA SER A 42 12.66 -10.37 -12.06
C SER A 42 12.48 -10.29 -13.59
N LYS A 43 11.44 -9.60 -14.06
CA LYS A 43 11.15 -9.38 -15.50
C LYS A 43 11.47 -7.96 -15.98
N SER A 44 12.11 -7.14 -15.15
CA SER A 44 12.47 -5.77 -15.54
C SER A 44 13.63 -5.79 -16.54
N GLY A 45 13.52 -5.03 -17.63
CA GLY A 45 14.64 -4.79 -18.54
C GLY A 45 15.78 -3.97 -17.92
N ARG A 46 15.55 -3.36 -16.74
CA ARG A 46 16.54 -2.57 -15.99
C ARG A 46 16.58 -3.03 -14.52
N PRO A 47 16.99 -4.28 -14.23
CA PRO A 47 16.79 -4.91 -12.93
C PRO A 47 17.48 -4.15 -11.77
N LYS A 48 18.70 -3.64 -11.98
CA LYS A 48 19.43 -2.85 -10.97
C LYS A 48 18.69 -1.55 -10.59
N MET A 49 18.09 -0.87 -11.57
CA MET A 49 17.31 0.36 -11.35
C MET A 49 16.00 0.03 -10.63
N CYS A 50 15.29 -1.01 -11.08
CA CYS A 50 14.06 -1.48 -10.47
C CYS A 50 14.29 -1.84 -8.99
N LEU A 51 15.32 -2.64 -8.69
CA LEU A 51 15.65 -3.06 -7.32
C LEU A 51 15.91 -1.86 -6.40
N ARG A 52 16.65 -0.84 -6.88
CA ARG A 52 16.93 0.37 -6.10
C ARG A 52 15.64 1.13 -5.78
N ALA A 53 14.75 1.30 -6.77
CA ALA A 53 13.48 1.97 -6.59
C ALA A 53 12.55 1.18 -5.65
N CYS A 54 12.34 -0.10 -5.93
CA CYS A 54 11.49 -0.98 -5.14
C CYS A 54 11.93 -1.03 -3.67
N ASN A 55 13.23 -1.21 -3.38
CA ASN A 55 13.71 -1.26 -1.99
C ASN A 55 13.47 0.06 -1.25
N THR A 56 13.63 1.20 -1.93
CA THR A 56 13.32 2.51 -1.32
C THR A 56 11.83 2.64 -1.00
N CYS A 57 10.97 2.13 -1.89
CA CYS A 57 9.53 2.13 -1.67
C CYS A 57 9.12 1.17 -0.55
N CYS A 58 9.67 -0.04 -0.56
CA CYS A 58 9.41 -1.07 0.46
C CYS A 58 9.85 -0.62 1.85
N GLN A 59 11.06 -0.07 1.99
CA GLN A 59 11.55 0.41 3.30
C GLN A 59 10.69 1.53 3.88
N ARG A 60 10.09 2.37 3.02
CA ARG A 60 9.22 3.45 3.46
C ARG A 60 7.80 3.01 3.75
N CYS A 61 7.28 2.08 2.96
CA CYS A 61 5.87 1.70 2.97
C CYS A 61 5.58 0.36 3.66
N GLY A 62 6.61 -0.46 3.93
CA GLY A 62 6.45 -1.80 4.50
C GLY A 62 5.68 -2.79 3.60
N CYS A 63 5.57 -2.52 2.29
CA CYS A 63 4.71 -3.25 1.36
C CYS A 63 5.36 -3.32 -0.03
N VAL A 64 5.25 -4.48 -0.70
CA VAL A 64 5.58 -4.65 -2.12
C VAL A 64 4.38 -5.34 -2.78
N PRO A 65 3.79 -4.78 -3.85
CA PRO A 65 2.61 -5.38 -4.45
C PRO A 65 2.94 -6.68 -5.18
N PRO A 66 1.98 -7.62 -5.30
CA PRO A 66 2.22 -8.93 -5.90
C PRO A 66 2.46 -8.85 -7.41
N GLY A 67 3.17 -9.85 -7.93
CA GLY A 67 3.53 -9.94 -9.35
C GLY A 67 4.77 -9.14 -9.74
N THR A 68 5.04 -9.06 -11.04
CA THR A 68 6.18 -8.33 -11.62
C THR A 68 5.80 -6.99 -12.23
N SER A 69 4.51 -6.63 -12.17
CA SER A 69 3.92 -5.43 -12.76
C SER A 69 2.50 -5.23 -12.24
N GLY A 70 2.05 -3.98 -12.11
CA GLY A 70 0.67 -3.65 -11.67
C GLY A 70 0.38 -3.99 -10.21
N ASN A 71 -0.91 -4.11 -9.87
CA ASN A 71 -1.43 -4.36 -8.52
C ASN A 71 -0.98 -3.34 -7.47
N GLU A 72 -0.61 -2.13 -7.89
CA GLU A 72 -0.05 -1.12 -6.98
C GLU A 72 -1.09 -0.63 -5.96
N ASP A 73 -2.37 -0.70 -6.31
CA ASP A 73 -3.52 -0.38 -5.46
C ASP A 73 -3.56 -1.21 -4.17
N VAL A 74 -2.99 -2.42 -4.18
CA VAL A 74 -2.84 -3.27 -2.97
C VAL A 74 -1.92 -2.63 -1.93
N CYS A 75 -0.98 -1.78 -2.35
CA CYS A 75 -0.07 -1.04 -1.48
C CYS A 75 -0.20 0.48 -1.74
N PRO A 76 -1.20 1.18 -1.17
CA PRO A 76 -1.46 2.59 -1.49
C PRO A 76 -0.27 3.54 -1.28
N CYS A 77 0.57 3.30 -0.25
CA CYS A 77 1.80 4.07 -0.05
C CYS A 77 2.81 3.85 -1.20
N TYR A 78 2.93 2.63 -1.71
CA TYR A 78 3.80 2.27 -2.83
C TYR A 78 3.31 2.91 -4.13
N ALA A 79 1.99 2.87 -4.37
CA ALA A 79 1.35 3.47 -5.55
C ALA A 79 1.49 5.00 -5.59
N ASN A 80 1.39 5.68 -4.44
CA ASN A 80 1.38 7.15 -4.38
C ASN A 80 2.77 7.79 -4.24
N MET A 81 3.83 6.99 -4.21
CA MET A 81 5.19 7.47 -4.04
C MET A 81 5.71 8.15 -5.31
N THR A 82 6.11 9.42 -5.17
CA THR A 82 6.61 10.23 -6.28
C THR A 82 8.07 10.64 -6.08
N THR A 83 8.73 10.93 -7.20
CA THR A 83 10.04 11.58 -7.24
C THR A 83 9.89 13.08 -6.92
N LYS A 84 11.02 13.77 -6.71
CA LYS A 84 11.02 15.24 -6.54
C LYS A 84 10.38 15.99 -7.72
N ASN A 85 10.36 15.38 -8.90
CA ASN A 85 9.80 15.95 -10.13
C ASN A 85 8.34 15.52 -10.36
N GLY A 86 7.66 14.95 -9.36
CA GLY A 86 6.26 14.54 -9.44
C GLY A 86 5.98 13.28 -10.27
N LYS A 87 7.02 12.63 -10.83
CA LYS A 87 6.84 11.35 -11.54
C LYS A 87 6.66 10.20 -10.57
N HIS A 88 5.85 9.22 -10.94
CA HIS A 88 5.74 7.94 -10.23
C HIS A 88 7.12 7.32 -10.00
N LYS A 89 7.38 6.88 -8.77
CA LYS A 89 8.71 6.44 -8.35
C LYS A 89 8.87 4.93 -8.34
N CYS A 90 7.85 4.20 -7.93
CA CYS A 90 7.96 2.78 -7.64
C CYS A 90 7.68 1.93 -8.89
N PRO A 91 8.29 0.73 -9.00
CA PRO A 91 8.15 -0.13 -10.17
C PRO A 91 6.92 -1.06 -10.21
#